data_AF-A0A542YKL2-F1
#
_entry.id   AF-A0A542YKL2-F1
#
_cell.length_a   1.000
_cell.length_b   1.000
_cell.length_c   1.000
_cell.angle_alpha   90.00
_cell.angle_beta   90.00
_cell.angle_gamma   90.00
#
_symmetry.space_group_name_H-M   'P 1'
#
loop_
_entity.id
_entity.type
_entity.pdbx_description
1 polymer ?
#
loop_
_entity_poly.entity_id
_entity_poly.type
_entity_poly.pdbx_seq_one_letter_code
_entity_poly.pdbx_strand_id
1 'polypeptide(L)'
;MARSRSTRASARPGSRDRHGRGIRSAVTGPHLPLLHTRADVFDMSVASAAGYLKDLWPRELARVRFEVAALPMGANPAGFVERWSVVAAEQRIVLYRLPIERLARLHRDDELHRRMMIESCVFRAVAELLGKDPWDLAPERFRHF
;
A
#
# COMPACT_ATOMS: atom_id res chain seq x y z
N MET A 1 40.91 -30.19 19.01
CA MET A 1 39.63 -30.75 18.53
C MET A 1 38.50 -30.23 19.41
N ALA A 2 37.75 -29.21 18.98
CA ALA A 2 36.64 -28.62 19.74
C ALA A 2 35.30 -29.19 19.23
N ARG A 3 34.53 -29.84 20.11
CA ARG A 3 33.23 -30.44 19.76
C ARG A 3 32.16 -29.36 19.70
N SER A 4 31.56 -29.17 18.53
CA SER A 4 30.34 -28.38 18.34
C SER A 4 29.19 -29.00 19.13
N ARG A 5 28.60 -28.25 20.06
CA ARG A 5 27.35 -28.63 20.73
C ARG A 5 26.20 -28.38 19.76
N SER A 6 25.66 -29.47 19.21
CA SER A 6 24.36 -29.47 18.51
C SER A 6 23.27 -28.99 19.46
N THR A 7 22.81 -27.76 19.31
CA THR A 7 21.57 -27.29 19.94
C THR A 7 20.41 -28.07 19.31
N ARG A 8 19.83 -29.00 20.08
CA ARG A 8 18.58 -29.66 19.67
C ARG A 8 17.52 -28.57 19.51
N ALA A 9 17.09 -28.33 18.27
CA ALA A 9 15.86 -27.60 18.00
C ALA A 9 14.74 -28.31 18.75
N SER A 10 14.09 -27.62 19.70
CA SER A 10 12.93 -28.20 20.35
C SER A 10 11.81 -28.28 19.30
N ALA A 11 11.57 -29.48 18.77
CA ALA A 11 10.33 -29.80 18.11
C ALA A 11 9.23 -29.78 19.18
N ARG A 12 8.72 -28.57 19.50
CA ARG A 12 7.48 -28.46 20.25
C ARG A 12 6.39 -28.99 19.31
N PRO A 13 5.71 -30.12 19.64
CA PRO A 13 4.51 -30.49 18.93
C PRO A 13 3.54 -29.33 19.10
N GLY A 14 2.89 -28.90 18.01
CA GLY A 14 1.88 -27.85 18.01
C GLY A 14 0.84 -28.15 19.08
N SER A 15 1.01 -27.54 20.26
CA SER A 15 0.14 -27.75 21.40
C SER A 15 -1.14 -26.98 21.14
N ARG A 16 -2.06 -27.64 20.43
CA ARG A 16 -3.51 -27.52 20.53
C ARG A 16 -4.01 -26.07 20.55
N ASP A 17 -4.23 -25.52 19.38
CA ASP A 17 -5.11 -24.37 19.18
C ASP A 17 -6.57 -24.76 19.45
N ARG A 18 -6.89 -25.00 20.73
CA ARG A 18 -8.25 -25.36 21.19
C ARG A 18 -9.23 -24.18 21.14
N HIS A 19 -8.73 -22.98 20.88
CA HIS A 19 -9.53 -21.75 20.89
C HIS A 19 -9.64 -21.11 19.50
N GLY A 20 -9.17 -21.80 18.43
CA GLY A 20 -9.24 -21.32 17.05
C GLY A 20 -8.52 -19.99 16.82
N ARG A 21 -7.45 -19.72 17.58
CA ARG A 21 -6.75 -18.43 17.61
C ARG A 21 -5.66 -18.32 16.56
N GLY A 22 -5.32 -19.41 15.85
CA GLY A 22 -4.36 -19.47 14.76
C GLY A 22 -2.93 -19.09 15.16
N ILE A 23 -2.06 -19.00 14.15
CA ILE A 23 -0.68 -18.50 14.31
C ILE A 23 -0.72 -16.99 14.62
N ARG A 24 -0.07 -16.57 15.71
CA ARG A 24 0.01 -15.14 16.13
C ARG A 24 1.39 -14.52 16.03
N SER A 25 2.38 -15.28 15.59
CA SER A 25 3.75 -14.83 15.35
C SER A 25 4.09 -14.96 13.87
N ALA A 26 5.12 -14.22 13.41
CA ALA A 26 5.65 -14.42 12.07
C ALA A 26 5.98 -15.91 11.84
N VAL A 27 5.50 -16.48 10.73
CA VAL A 27 5.77 -17.88 10.33
C VAL A 27 7.28 -18.10 10.15
N THR A 28 8.00 -17.04 9.78
CA THR A 28 9.45 -17.00 9.59
C THR A 28 10.25 -17.08 10.91
N GLY A 29 9.58 -16.98 12.07
CA GLY A 29 10.23 -16.94 13.39
C GLY A 29 10.80 -15.56 13.75
N PRO A 30 11.43 -15.41 14.92
CA PRO A 30 11.86 -14.11 15.45
C PRO A 30 13.08 -13.51 14.75
N HIS A 31 13.86 -14.31 14.02
CA HIS A 31 15.14 -13.88 13.45
C HIS A 31 15.07 -13.58 11.95
N LEU A 32 13.99 -13.97 11.27
CA LEU A 32 13.86 -13.81 9.83
C LEU A 32 12.69 -12.86 9.53
N PRO A 33 12.92 -11.76 8.78
CA PRO A 33 11.87 -10.81 8.45
C PRO A 33 10.77 -11.48 7.61
N LEU A 34 9.58 -10.87 7.61
CA LEU A 34 8.52 -11.27 6.70
C LEU A 34 8.96 -11.04 5.25
N LEU A 35 8.59 -11.96 4.36
CA LEU A 35 8.87 -11.82 2.93
C LEU A 35 8.19 -10.59 2.32
N HIS A 36 7.00 -10.26 2.82
CA HIS A 36 6.26 -9.06 2.44
C HIS A 36 5.67 -8.44 3.70
N THR A 37 5.93 -7.16 3.89
CA THR A 37 5.33 -6.33 4.91
C THR A 37 4.08 -5.64 4.37
N ARG A 38 3.28 -5.04 5.26
CA ARG A 38 2.16 -4.19 4.83
C ARG A 38 2.63 -2.99 3.98
N ALA A 39 3.84 -2.49 4.26
CA ALA A 39 4.47 -1.45 3.46
C ALA A 39 4.71 -1.94 2.03
N ASP A 40 5.28 -3.13 1.88
CA ASP A 40 5.59 -3.70 0.56
C ASP A 40 4.31 -3.91 -0.27
N VAL A 41 3.24 -4.42 0.34
CA VAL A 41 1.95 -4.58 -0.34
C VAL A 41 1.35 -3.24 -0.77
N PHE A 42 1.49 -2.22 0.07
CA PHE A 42 1.06 -0.86 -0.25
C PHE A 42 1.84 -0.32 -1.46
N ASP A 43 3.17 -0.39 -1.40
CA ASP A 43 4.06 0.11 -2.45
C ASP A 43 3.84 -0.63 -3.77
N MET A 44 3.64 -1.96 -3.73
CA MET A 44 3.27 -2.76 -4.91
C MET A 44 1.93 -2.33 -5.50
N SER A 45 0.93 -2.03 -4.67
CA SER A 45 -0.39 -1.57 -5.13
C SER A 45 -0.29 -0.21 -5.81
N VAL A 46 0.48 0.73 -5.23
CA VAL A 46 0.77 2.04 -5.83
C VAL A 46 1.51 1.88 -7.16
N ALA A 47 2.58 1.07 -7.19
CA ALA A 47 3.38 0.84 -8.39
C ALA A 47 2.55 0.21 -9.53
N SER A 48 1.69 -0.76 -9.20
CA SER A 48 0.80 -1.41 -10.17
C SER A 48 -0.20 -0.41 -10.77
N ALA A 49 -0.84 0.43 -9.93
CA ALA A 49 -1.79 1.43 -10.39
C ALA A 49 -1.12 2.53 -11.24
N ALA A 50 0.04 3.02 -10.78
CA ALA A 50 0.81 4.04 -11.48
C ALA A 50 1.34 3.53 -12.83
N GLY A 51 1.84 2.28 -12.89
CA GLY A 51 2.27 1.65 -14.13
C GLY A 51 1.13 1.55 -15.15
N TYR A 52 -0.02 1.04 -14.72
CA TYR A 52 -1.22 0.97 -15.56
C TYR A 52 -1.62 2.35 -16.14
N LEU A 53 -1.61 3.40 -15.31
CA LEU A 53 -1.93 4.75 -15.77
C LEU A 53 -0.87 5.31 -16.73
N LYS A 54 0.42 5.03 -16.50
CA LYS A 54 1.51 5.42 -17.39
C LYS A 54 1.42 4.76 -18.76
N ASP A 55 0.97 3.51 -18.81
CA ASP A 55 0.77 2.82 -20.09
C ASP A 55 -0.40 3.42 -20.89
N LEU A 56 -1.46 3.84 -20.19
CA LEU A 56 -2.64 4.45 -20.82
C LEU A 56 -2.42 5.91 -21.21
N TRP A 57 -1.63 6.66 -20.44
CA TRP A 57 -1.34 8.09 -20.63
C TRP A 57 0.17 8.36 -20.73
N PRO A 58 0.87 7.79 -21.73
CA PRO A 58 2.32 7.80 -21.77
C PRO A 58 2.92 9.20 -21.99
N ARG A 59 2.22 10.08 -22.71
CA ARG A 59 2.74 11.44 -22.99
C ARG A 59 2.66 12.33 -21.76
N GLU A 60 1.53 12.25 -21.06
CA GLU A 60 1.23 13.08 -19.90
C GLU A 60 1.96 12.62 -18.65
N LEU A 61 2.12 11.29 -18.46
CA LEU A 61 2.67 10.71 -17.23
C LEU A 61 4.13 10.25 -17.34
N ALA A 62 4.79 10.38 -18.51
CA ALA A 62 6.18 9.95 -18.71
C ALA A 62 7.15 10.48 -17.64
N ARG A 63 6.98 11.74 -17.25
CA ARG A 63 7.87 12.44 -16.31
C ARG A 63 7.36 12.44 -14.87
N VAL A 64 6.17 11.88 -14.63
CA VAL A 64 5.52 11.94 -13.32
C VAL A 64 6.21 11.00 -12.34
N ARG A 65 6.56 11.56 -11.18
CA ARG A 65 7.16 10.85 -10.05
C ARG A 65 6.09 10.51 -9.02
N PHE A 66 6.07 9.24 -8.61
CA PHE A 66 5.21 8.75 -7.55
C PHE A 66 6.08 8.45 -6.34
N GLU A 67 5.77 9.07 -5.22
CA GLU A 67 6.49 8.89 -3.96
C GLU A 67 5.51 8.42 -2.89
N VAL A 68 6.01 7.66 -1.91
CA VAL A 68 5.24 7.22 -0.75
C VAL A 68 5.89 7.79 0.49
N ALA A 69 5.10 8.52 1.29
CA ALA A 69 5.50 9.03 2.59
C ALA A 69 4.59 8.46 3.68
N ALA A 70 5.06 8.45 4.93
CA ALA A 70 4.25 7.94 6.03
C ALA A 70 3.04 8.86 6.32
N LEU A 71 3.30 10.17 6.45
CA LEU A 71 2.35 11.22 6.79
C LEU A 71 2.77 12.55 6.12
N PRO A 72 1.86 13.50 5.93
CA PRO A 72 2.21 14.86 5.54
C PRO A 72 3.04 15.55 6.63
N MET A 73 4.04 16.35 6.25
CA MET A 73 4.91 17.06 7.19
C MET A 73 4.29 18.36 7.75
N GLY A 74 3.13 18.78 7.26
CA GLY A 74 2.42 19.99 7.67
C GLY A 74 0.98 19.73 8.07
N ALA A 75 0.41 20.64 8.87
CA ALA A 75 -1.02 20.62 9.19
C ALA A 75 -1.81 21.22 8.04
N ASN A 76 -2.86 20.54 7.60
CA ASN A 76 -3.80 21.10 6.64
C ASN A 76 -4.73 22.10 7.36
N PRO A 77 -4.84 23.36 6.89
CA PRO A 77 -5.71 24.38 7.49
C PRO A 77 -7.18 23.98 7.59
N ALA A 78 -7.66 23.10 6.71
CA ALA A 78 -9.03 22.60 6.70
C ALA A 78 -9.28 21.49 7.74
N GLY A 79 -8.27 21.11 8.54
CA GLY A 79 -8.43 20.22 9.69
C GLY A 79 -8.56 18.73 9.36
N PHE A 80 -8.42 18.33 8.09
CA PHE A 80 -8.39 16.92 7.69
C PHE A 80 -6.97 16.44 7.35
N VAL A 81 -6.72 15.14 7.48
CA VAL A 81 -5.43 14.54 7.11
C VAL A 81 -5.45 14.17 5.64
N GLU A 82 -4.54 14.78 4.87
CA GLU A 82 -4.39 14.48 3.45
C GLU A 82 -3.99 13.02 3.21
N ARG A 83 -4.55 12.44 2.14
CA ARG A 83 -4.18 11.10 1.67
C ARG A 83 -3.13 11.14 0.56
N TRP A 84 -3.06 12.24 -0.17
CA TRP A 84 -2.03 12.51 -1.16
C TRP A 84 -1.77 14.01 -1.26
N SER A 85 -0.67 14.37 -1.91
CA SER A 85 -0.41 15.73 -2.35
C SER A 85 0.12 15.73 -3.79
N VAL A 86 -0.23 16.77 -4.54
CA VAL A 86 0.21 16.97 -5.92
C VAL A 86 1.04 18.24 -6.00
N VAL A 87 2.27 18.10 -6.48
CA VAL A 87 3.15 19.23 -6.79
C VAL A 87 3.30 19.32 -8.30
N ALA A 88 2.34 19.98 -8.94
CA ALA A 88 2.23 20.02 -10.40
C ALA A 88 3.48 20.59 -11.09
N ALA A 89 4.10 21.62 -10.50
CA ALA A 89 5.34 22.21 -11.00
C ALA A 89 6.51 21.21 -11.09
N GLU A 90 6.50 20.18 -10.25
CA GLU A 90 7.53 19.13 -10.21
C GLU A 90 7.08 17.83 -10.89
N GLN A 91 5.84 17.78 -11.42
CA GLN A 91 5.21 16.54 -11.88
C GLN A 91 5.31 15.43 -10.83
N ARG A 92 5.08 15.78 -9.57
CA ARG A 92 5.28 14.88 -8.43
C ARG A 92 3.97 14.65 -7.70
N ILE A 93 3.70 13.39 -7.39
CA ILE A 93 2.58 12.94 -6.58
C ILE A 93 3.14 12.19 -5.37
N VAL A 94 2.74 12.59 -4.17
CA VAL A 94 3.10 11.92 -2.91
C VAL A 94 1.87 11.26 -2.31
N LEU A 95 1.93 9.97 -2.03
CA LEU A 95 0.87 9.19 -1.38
C LEU A 95 1.23 9.02 0.10
N TYR A 96 0.29 9.32 0.99
CA TYR A 96 0.50 9.19 2.43
C TYR A 96 -0.06 7.85 2.93
N ARG A 97 0.84 6.92 3.23
CA ARG A 97 0.49 5.54 3.57
C ARG A 97 -0.36 5.42 4.83
N LEU A 98 0.03 6.06 5.94
CA LEU A 98 -0.71 5.89 7.20
C LEU A 98 -2.13 6.46 7.13
N PRO A 99 -2.39 7.65 6.54
CA PRO A 99 -3.74 8.12 6.31
C PRO A 99 -4.57 7.18 5.43
N ILE A 100 -3.99 6.66 4.34
CA ILE A 100 -4.69 5.74 3.44
C ILE A 100 -5.01 4.41 4.13
N GLU A 101 -4.07 3.84 4.87
CA GLU A 101 -4.27 2.55 5.55
C GLU A 101 -5.17 2.64 6.78
N ARG A 102 -5.09 3.72 7.55
CA ARG A 102 -5.70 3.80 8.90
C ARG A 102 -6.96 4.65 8.97
N LEU A 103 -7.13 5.62 8.08
CA LEU A 103 -8.28 6.54 8.09
C LEU A 103 -9.29 6.23 6.97
N ALA A 104 -8.99 5.26 6.12
CA ALA A 104 -9.94 4.75 5.15
C ALA A 104 -11.08 4.02 5.86
N ARG A 105 -12.31 4.41 5.55
CA ARG A 105 -13.51 3.65 5.96
C ARG A 105 -13.78 2.60 4.88
N LEU A 106 -13.25 1.40 5.08
CA LEU A 106 -13.47 0.29 4.16
C LEU A 106 -14.79 -0.41 4.47
N HIS A 107 -15.51 -0.84 3.42
CA HIS A 107 -16.72 -1.65 3.57
C HIS A 107 -16.41 -3.02 4.20
N ARG A 108 -15.25 -3.59 3.87
CA ARG A 108 -14.65 -4.75 4.53
C ARG A 108 -13.16 -4.51 4.71
N ASP A 109 -12.63 -4.87 5.88
CA ASP A 109 -11.19 -4.80 6.15
C ASP A 109 -10.49 -6.07 5.62
N ASP A 110 -10.46 -6.22 4.30
CA ASP A 110 -9.75 -7.29 3.60
C ASP A 110 -8.68 -6.73 2.64
N GLU A 111 -7.90 -7.62 2.04
CA GLU A 111 -6.81 -7.23 1.13
C GLU A 111 -7.30 -6.57 -0.16
N LEU A 112 -8.42 -7.05 -0.72
CA LEU A 112 -8.99 -6.53 -1.96
C LEU A 112 -9.46 -5.08 -1.76
N HIS A 113 -10.21 -4.81 -0.70
CA HIS A 113 -10.73 -3.46 -0.41
C HIS A 113 -9.60 -2.48 -0.06
N ARG A 114 -8.56 -2.94 0.64
CA ARG A 114 -7.35 -2.12 0.88
C ARG A 114 -6.67 -1.76 -0.43
N ARG A 115 -6.47 -2.73 -1.32
CA ARG A 115 -5.90 -2.50 -2.66
C ARG A 115 -6.76 -1.51 -3.46
N MET A 116 -8.08 -1.70 -3.51
CA MET A 116 -9.01 -0.79 -4.19
C MET A 116 -8.95 0.64 -3.64
N MET A 117 -8.81 0.81 -2.33
CA MET A 117 -8.66 2.13 -1.71
C MET A 117 -7.35 2.81 -2.14
N ILE A 118 -6.24 2.06 -2.15
CA ILE A 118 -4.93 2.57 -2.62
C ILE A 118 -5.03 2.99 -4.08
N GLU A 119 -5.59 2.11 -4.92
CA GLU A 119 -5.80 2.39 -6.34
C GLU A 119 -6.66 3.64 -6.51
N SER A 120 -7.81 3.75 -5.85
CA SER A 120 -8.67 4.94 -5.91
C SER A 120 -7.92 6.23 -5.55
N CYS A 121 -7.03 6.19 -4.55
CA CYS A 121 -6.20 7.35 -4.20
C CYS A 121 -5.21 7.71 -5.32
N VAL A 122 -4.55 6.73 -5.94
CA VAL A 122 -3.65 6.95 -7.07
C VAL A 122 -4.40 7.58 -8.26
N PHE A 123 -5.56 7.03 -8.61
CA PHE A 123 -6.41 7.56 -9.68
C PHE A 123 -6.82 9.01 -9.43
N ARG A 124 -7.30 9.31 -8.22
CA ARG A 124 -7.70 10.67 -7.84
C ARG A 124 -6.52 11.65 -7.86
N ALA A 125 -5.36 11.23 -7.37
CA ALA A 125 -4.16 12.07 -7.38
C ALA A 125 -3.66 12.36 -8.81
N VAL A 126 -3.72 11.38 -9.71
CA VAL A 126 -3.40 11.59 -11.13
C VAL A 126 -4.43 12.48 -11.81
N ALA A 127 -5.71 12.30 -11.51
CA ALA A 127 -6.79 13.14 -12.05
C ALA A 127 -6.61 14.60 -11.63
N GLU A 128 -6.29 14.83 -10.36
CA GLU A 128 -5.94 16.16 -9.84
C GLU A 128 -4.74 16.75 -10.57
N LEU A 129 -3.66 15.98 -10.78
CA LEU A 129 -2.49 16.43 -11.53
C LEU A 129 -2.83 16.81 -12.98
N LEU A 130 -3.70 16.04 -13.64
CA LEU A 130 -4.06 16.25 -15.04
C LEU A 130 -5.25 17.22 -15.22
N GLY A 131 -5.90 17.65 -14.13
CA GLY A 131 -7.13 18.44 -14.19
C GLY A 131 -8.31 17.71 -14.85
N LYS A 132 -8.39 16.39 -14.67
CA LYS A 132 -9.42 15.50 -15.26
C LYS A 132 -10.31 14.88 -14.19
N ASP A 133 -11.42 14.31 -14.60
CA ASP A 133 -12.20 13.45 -13.71
C ASP A 133 -11.52 12.07 -13.54
N PRO A 134 -11.46 11.49 -12.31
CA PRO A 134 -10.86 10.17 -12.09
C PRO A 134 -11.47 9.03 -12.92
N TRP A 135 -12.76 9.12 -13.25
CA TRP A 135 -13.49 8.14 -14.06
C TRP A 135 -13.08 8.19 -15.53
N ASP A 136 -12.60 9.35 -16.01
CA ASP A 136 -12.08 9.51 -17.38
C ASP A 136 -10.71 8.85 -17.58
N LEU A 137 -9.96 8.60 -16.50
CA LEU A 137 -8.61 8.08 -16.58
C LEU A 137 -8.56 6.60 -16.97
N ALA A 138 -9.56 5.80 -16.61
CA ALA A 138 -9.64 4.38 -16.98
C ALA A 138 -11.09 3.89 -17.09
N PRO A 139 -11.71 4.08 -18.26
CA PRO A 139 -13.11 3.73 -18.47
C PRO A 139 -13.42 2.24 -18.29
N GLU A 140 -12.43 1.36 -18.49
CA GLU A 140 -12.61 -0.09 -18.48
C GLU A 140 -12.61 -0.70 -17.06
N ARG A 141 -11.91 -0.07 -16.11
CA ARG A 141 -11.71 -0.64 -14.75
C ARG A 141 -12.89 -0.38 -13.81
N PHE A 142 -13.73 0.59 -14.14
CA PHE A 142 -14.92 0.96 -13.35
C PHE A 142 -16.24 0.59 -14.02
N ARG A 143 -16.21 -0.08 -15.18
CA ARG A 143 -17.43 -0.50 -15.91
C ARG A 143 -18.19 -1.68 -15.27
N HIS A 144 -17.69 -2.17 -14.13
CA HIS A 144 -18.21 -3.35 -13.44
C HIS A 144 -18.38 -3.10 -11.94
N PHE A 145 -19.19 -2.11 -11.56
CA PHE A 145 -19.77 -1.99 -10.23
C PHE A 145 -21.22 -1.51 -10.33
#